data_AF-A0A3N1MPE5-F1
#
_entry.id   AF-A0A3N1MPE5-F1
#
_cell.length_a   1.000
_cell.length_b   1.000
_cell.length_c   1.000
_cell.angle_alpha   90.00
_cell.angle_beta   90.00
_cell.angle_gamma   90.00
#
_symmetry.space_group_name_H-M   'P 1'
#
loop_
_entity.id
_entity.type
_entity.pdbx_description
1 polymer ?
#
loop_
_entity_poly.entity_id
_entity_poly.type
_entity_poly.pdbx_seq_one_letter_code
_entity_poly.pdbx_strand_id
1 'polypeptide(L)'
;MFEKRASKAGAIQMPSPSTWDSGGLRITASAEPRGLTRRLQLIVTMEFASVVAVFRGEELSSLVNRRVQQIESDSTPTAFLFFGGEQVTGAPIDAARQNVPGDAIALVITPNVEAVAHTLTAVEVERLHSWLRECAR
;
A
#
# COMPACT_ATOMS: atom_id res chain seq x y z
N MET A 1 -8.60 -43.69 -25.55
CA MET A 1 -9.03 -43.24 -24.22
C MET A 1 -8.03 -42.20 -23.77
N PHE A 2 -8.34 -40.91 -23.90
CA PHE A 2 -7.42 -39.83 -23.53
C PHE A 2 -7.71 -39.43 -22.08
N GLU A 3 -6.81 -39.77 -21.18
CA GLU A 3 -6.83 -39.26 -19.82
C GLU A 3 -6.62 -37.74 -19.87
N LYS A 4 -7.67 -36.98 -19.58
CA LYS A 4 -7.58 -35.55 -19.25
C LYS A 4 -6.67 -35.43 -18.02
N ARG A 5 -5.39 -35.15 -18.24
CA ARG A 5 -4.52 -34.57 -17.21
C ARG A 5 -5.14 -33.23 -16.81
N ALA A 6 -5.95 -33.24 -15.75
CA ALA A 6 -6.35 -32.03 -15.05
C ALA A 6 -5.04 -31.35 -14.63
N SER A 7 -4.73 -30.23 -15.29
CA SER A 7 -3.63 -29.37 -14.89
C SER A 7 -3.92 -28.94 -13.46
N LYS A 8 -3.19 -29.50 -12.49
CA LYS A 8 -3.00 -28.88 -11.18
C LYS A 8 -2.18 -27.61 -11.38
N ALA A 9 -2.78 -26.59 -11.98
CA ALA A 9 -2.40 -25.23 -11.68
C ALA A 9 -2.78 -25.05 -10.21
N GLY A 10 -1.80 -25.24 -9.31
CA GLY A 10 -2.01 -24.95 -7.89
C GLY A 10 -2.54 -23.53 -7.81
N ALA A 11 -3.77 -23.37 -7.33
CA ALA A 11 -4.33 -22.06 -7.07
C ALA A 11 -3.34 -21.34 -6.14
N ILE A 12 -2.87 -20.16 -6.55
CA ILE A 12 -2.08 -19.31 -5.66
C ILE A 12 -3.00 -19.05 -4.46
N GLN A 13 -2.56 -19.45 -3.26
CA GLN A 13 -3.36 -19.21 -2.07
C GLN A 13 -3.40 -17.70 -1.85
N MET A 14 -4.55 -17.11 -2.14
CA MET A 14 -4.73 -15.67 -1.97
C MET A 14 -4.90 -15.38 -0.48
N PRO A 15 -4.17 -14.38 0.06
CA PRO A 15 -4.44 -13.87 1.39
C PRO A 15 -5.88 -13.32 1.42
N SER A 16 -6.59 -13.56 2.52
CA SER A 16 -7.87 -12.91 2.72
C SER A 16 -7.65 -11.39 2.80
N PRO A 17 -8.48 -10.58 2.13
CA PRO A 17 -8.47 -9.14 2.33
C PRO A 17 -8.62 -8.80 3.81
N SER A 18 -7.90 -7.77 4.25
CA SER A 18 -7.92 -7.30 5.63
C SER A 18 -8.28 -5.82 5.64
N THR A 19 -9.32 -5.46 6.40
CA THR A 19 -9.80 -4.09 6.53
C THR A 19 -9.73 -3.66 7.99
N TRP A 20 -9.26 -2.42 8.22
CA TRP A 20 -9.25 -1.80 9.53
C TRP A 20 -9.37 -0.29 9.43
N ASP A 21 -9.87 0.33 10.49
CA ASP A 21 -9.98 1.78 10.61
C ASP A 21 -8.86 2.33 11.49
N SER A 22 -8.37 3.53 11.15
CA SER A 22 -7.26 4.25 11.78
C SER A 22 -7.62 5.74 11.82
N GLY A 23 -8.01 6.29 12.96
CA GLY A 23 -8.22 7.74 13.12
C GLY A 23 -9.08 8.42 12.05
N GLY A 24 -10.11 7.74 11.51
CA GLY A 24 -10.97 8.25 10.42
C GLY A 24 -10.56 7.84 9.00
N LEU A 25 -9.42 7.17 8.84
CA LEU A 25 -8.99 6.50 7.61
C LEU A 25 -9.37 5.01 7.67
N ARG A 26 -10.11 4.52 6.68
CA ARG A 26 -10.30 3.07 6.48
C ARG A 26 -9.25 2.55 5.51
N ILE A 27 -8.54 1.50 5.91
CA ILE A 27 -7.50 0.86 5.13
C ILE A 27 -7.95 -0.56 4.79
N THR A 28 -7.94 -0.92 3.51
CA THR A 28 -8.18 -2.28 3.04
C THR A 28 -6.96 -2.77 2.27
N ALA A 29 -6.26 -3.75 2.83
CA ALA A 29 -5.20 -4.47 2.13
C ALA A 29 -5.78 -5.70 1.44
N SER A 30 -5.54 -5.84 0.15
CA SER A 30 -5.98 -6.97 -0.67
C SER A 30 -4.95 -7.32 -1.74
N ALA A 31 -5.12 -8.46 -2.39
CA ALA A 31 -4.25 -8.92 -3.45
C ALA A 31 -5.08 -9.44 -4.63
N GLU A 32 -4.57 -9.25 -5.84
CA GLU A 32 -5.14 -9.81 -7.07
C GLU A 32 -4.08 -10.59 -7.85
N PRO A 33 -4.45 -11.63 -8.62
CA PRO A 33 -3.52 -12.31 -9.51
C PRO A 33 -2.99 -11.36 -10.59
N ARG A 34 -1.66 -11.29 -10.74
CA ARG A 34 -1.04 -10.45 -11.78
C ARG A 34 -0.95 -11.20 -13.11
N GLY A 35 -2.03 -11.17 -13.88
CA GLY A 35 -2.08 -11.70 -15.25
C GLY A 35 -1.62 -13.16 -15.37
N LEU A 36 -0.81 -13.48 -16.38
CA LEU A 36 -0.29 -14.83 -16.64
C LEU A 36 0.85 -15.25 -15.70
N THR A 37 1.31 -14.37 -14.81
CA THR A 37 2.41 -14.68 -13.89
C THR A 37 1.86 -15.25 -12.58
N ARG A 38 2.63 -16.13 -11.93
CA ARG A 38 2.29 -16.62 -10.58
C ARG A 38 2.55 -15.57 -9.48
N ARG A 39 2.53 -14.29 -9.81
CA ARG A 39 2.77 -13.20 -8.84
C ARG A 39 1.45 -12.57 -8.44
N LEU A 40 1.37 -12.20 -7.16
CA LEU A 40 0.27 -11.40 -6.64
C LEU A 40 0.61 -9.92 -6.84
N GLN A 41 -0.39 -9.15 -7.25
CA GLN A 41 -0.38 -7.70 -7.21
C GLN A 41 -1.06 -7.27 -5.91
N LEU A 42 -0.35 -6.48 -5.12
CA LEU A 42 -0.87 -5.94 -3.87
C LEU A 42 -1.69 -4.71 -4.17
N ILE A 43 -2.75 -4.52 -3.39
CA ILE A 43 -3.66 -3.39 -3.48
C ILE A 43 -3.90 -2.89 -2.07
N VAL A 44 -3.69 -1.60 -1.84
CA VAL A 44 -4.09 -0.94 -0.60
C VAL A 44 -5.07 0.16 -0.97
N THR A 45 -6.31 0.02 -0.51
CA THR A 45 -7.34 1.04 -0.63
C THR A 45 -7.42 1.83 0.66
N MET A 46 -7.42 3.14 0.56
CA MET A 46 -7.47 4.09 1.66
C MET A 46 -8.64 5.04 1.46
N GLU A 47 -9.63 4.96 2.34
CA GLU A 47 -10.83 5.79 2.31
C GLU A 47 -10.75 6.80 3.46
N PHE A 48 -10.63 8.09 3.12
CA PHE A 48 -10.53 9.17 4.09
C PHE A 48 -11.52 10.28 3.74
N ALA A 49 -12.45 10.56 4.66
CA ALA A 49 -13.59 11.44 4.42
C ALA A 49 -14.37 11.03 3.15
N SER A 50 -14.30 11.83 2.08
CA SER A 50 -14.96 11.56 0.79
C SER A 50 -13.98 11.12 -0.32
N VAL A 51 -12.71 10.87 0.01
CA VAL A 51 -11.66 10.52 -0.95
C VAL A 51 -11.30 9.05 -0.82
N VAL A 52 -11.17 8.37 -1.96
CA VAL A 52 -10.67 7.00 -2.05
C VAL A 52 -9.38 7.01 -2.85
N ALA A 53 -8.28 6.63 -2.18
CA ALA A 53 -6.98 6.44 -2.78
C ALA A 53 -6.68 4.95 -2.94
N VAL A 54 -6.25 4.54 -4.13
CA VAL A 54 -5.91 3.14 -4.41
C VAL A 54 -4.45 3.07 -4.81
N PHE A 55 -3.67 2.30 -4.07
CA PHE A 55 -2.26 2.05 -4.36
C PHE A 55 -2.10 0.62 -4.82
N ARG A 56 -1.37 0.37 -5.91
CA ARG A 56 -1.20 -0.99 -6.46
C ARG A 56 0.25 -1.30 -6.78
N GLY A 57 0.60 -2.58 -6.72
CA GLY A 57 1.85 -3.10 -7.26
C GLY A 57 2.92 -3.43 -6.21
N GLU A 58 4.12 -3.74 -6.70
CA GLU A 58 5.27 -4.19 -5.87
C GLU A 58 5.87 -3.02 -5.04
N GLU A 59 5.52 -1.79 -5.40
CA GLU A 59 5.98 -0.58 -4.71
C GLU A 59 5.40 -0.47 -3.30
N LEU A 60 4.21 -1.03 -3.04
CA LEU A 60 3.64 -1.13 -1.69
C LEU A 60 4.53 -1.95 -0.75
N SER A 61 4.98 -3.13 -1.20
CA SER A 61 5.95 -3.93 -0.47
C SER A 61 7.27 -3.19 -0.29
N SER A 62 7.70 -2.47 -1.32
CA SER A 62 8.94 -1.71 -1.26
C SER A 62 8.84 -0.55 -0.28
N LEU A 63 7.69 0.12 -0.17
CA LEU A 63 7.44 1.22 0.75
C LEU A 63 7.45 0.73 2.19
N VAL A 64 6.70 -0.34 2.49
CA VAL A 64 6.65 -0.94 3.84
C VAL A 64 8.02 -1.44 4.29
N ASN A 65 8.83 -1.95 3.35
CA ASN A 65 10.20 -2.36 3.61
C ASN A 65 11.23 -1.21 3.50
N ARG A 66 10.78 0.05 3.40
CA ARG A 66 11.61 1.26 3.31
C ARG A 66 12.59 1.29 2.13
N ARG A 67 12.33 0.51 1.08
CA ARG A 67 13.14 0.44 -0.15
C ARG A 67 12.78 1.53 -1.15
N VAL A 68 11.53 1.99 -1.13
CA VAL A 68 11.10 3.23 -1.78
C VAL A 68 10.55 4.17 -0.73
N GLN A 69 10.63 5.47 -1.01
CA GLN A 69 10.21 6.51 -0.08
C GLN A 69 8.80 7.03 -0.35
N GLN A 70 8.29 6.86 -1.57
CA GLN A 70 6.99 7.38 -1.97
C GLN A 70 6.39 6.52 -3.08
N ILE A 71 5.06 6.45 -3.08
CA ILE A 71 4.25 5.88 -4.15
C ILE A 71 3.07 6.80 -4.45
N GLU A 72 2.64 6.82 -5.72
CA GLU A 72 1.47 7.55 -6.19
C GLU A 72 0.26 6.60 -6.25
N SER A 73 -0.94 7.13 -6.07
CA SER A 73 -2.18 6.35 -6.19
C SER A 73 -2.69 6.30 -7.64
N ASP A 74 -3.39 5.22 -7.99
CA ASP A 74 -4.11 5.04 -9.23
C ASP A 74 -5.51 5.69 -9.20
N SER A 75 -5.70 6.75 -8.41
CA SER A 75 -6.99 7.37 -8.13
C SER A 75 -7.06 8.83 -8.58
N THR A 76 -8.28 9.36 -8.70
CA THR A 76 -8.52 10.80 -8.85
C THR A 76 -9.45 11.27 -7.73
N PRO A 77 -9.06 12.26 -6.90
CA PRO A 77 -7.77 12.97 -6.91
C PRO A 77 -6.58 12.05 -6.64
N THR A 78 -5.42 12.44 -7.14
CA THR A 78 -4.16 11.74 -6.88
C THR A 78 -3.81 11.87 -5.41
N ALA A 79 -3.28 10.80 -4.83
CA ALA A 79 -2.76 10.76 -3.48
C ALA A 79 -1.37 10.14 -3.47
N PHE A 80 -0.60 10.45 -2.43
CA PHE A 80 0.74 9.92 -2.23
C PHE A 80 0.82 9.23 -0.88
N LEU A 81 1.41 8.03 -0.84
CA LEU A 81 1.97 7.49 0.39
C LEU A 81 3.46 7.71 0.41
N PHE A 82 3.98 8.08 1.56
CA PHE A 82 5.41 8.16 1.76
C PHE A 82 5.80 7.72 3.15
N PHE A 83 7.01 7.19 3.24
CA PHE A 83 7.61 6.75 4.49
C PHE A 83 8.29 7.96 5.16
N GLY A 84 8.07 8.17 6.46
CA GLY A 84 8.79 9.20 7.21
C GLY A 84 10.26 8.82 7.39
N GLY A 85 11.18 9.78 7.43
CA GLY A 85 12.61 9.50 7.59
C GLY A 85 13.52 10.53 6.94
N GLU A 86 14.79 10.15 6.76
CA GLU A 86 15.84 11.05 6.26
C GLU A 86 15.49 11.70 4.91
N GLN A 87 15.83 12.99 4.79
CA GLN A 87 15.53 13.81 3.61
C GLN A 87 16.18 13.21 2.37
N VAL A 88 15.36 12.85 1.37
CA VAL A 88 15.83 12.66 0.00
C VAL A 88 15.48 13.94 -0.75
N THR A 89 16.51 14.69 -1.12
CA THR A 89 16.40 16.02 -1.72
C THR A 89 15.58 15.98 -3.02
N GLY A 90 14.53 16.82 -3.11
CA GLY A 90 13.84 17.11 -4.37
C GLY A 90 12.46 16.47 -4.55
N ALA A 91 11.80 16.00 -3.48
CA ALA A 91 10.46 15.44 -3.59
C ALA A 91 9.37 16.51 -3.30
N PRO A 92 8.22 16.47 -4.00
CA PRO A 92 7.16 17.48 -3.88
C PRO A 92 6.46 17.55 -2.50
N ILE A 93 6.89 16.74 -1.52
CA ILE A 93 6.25 16.60 -0.20
C ILE A 93 7.26 16.75 0.97
N ASP A 94 8.41 17.39 0.73
CA ASP A 94 9.48 17.51 1.72
C ASP A 94 9.05 18.23 3.03
N ALA A 95 8.16 19.23 2.95
CA ALA A 95 7.64 19.92 4.14
C ALA A 95 6.76 19.03 5.03
N ALA A 96 5.90 18.21 4.41
CA ALA A 96 5.05 17.25 5.12
C ALA A 96 5.91 16.17 5.80
N ARG A 97 6.95 15.68 5.13
CA ARG A 97 7.86 14.64 5.63
C ARG A 97 8.59 15.01 6.91
N GLN A 98 8.98 16.26 7.08
CA GLN A 98 9.72 16.72 8.27
C GLN A 98 8.96 16.48 9.58
N ASN A 99 7.62 16.39 9.52
CA ASN A 99 6.77 16.22 10.69
C ASN A 99 6.24 14.80 10.88
N VAL A 100 6.65 13.85 10.02
CA VAL A 100 6.21 12.46 10.06
C VAL A 100 7.28 11.61 10.76
N PRO A 101 6.92 10.81 11.78
CA PRO A 101 7.85 9.89 12.42
C PRO A 101 8.56 8.97 11.42
N GLY A 102 9.84 8.66 11.69
CA GLY A 102 10.69 7.85 10.81
C GLY A 102 10.27 6.38 10.64
N ASP A 103 9.21 5.96 11.30
CA ASP A 103 8.60 4.63 11.25
C ASP A 103 7.14 4.66 10.80
N ALA A 104 6.61 5.84 10.46
CA ALA A 104 5.24 6.06 10.04
C ALA A 104 5.13 6.19 8.51
N ILE A 105 3.94 5.93 7.98
CA ILE A 105 3.59 6.22 6.59
C ILE A 105 2.54 7.33 6.59
N ALA A 106 2.76 8.38 5.82
CA ALA A 106 1.80 9.47 5.70
C ALA A 106 1.08 9.43 4.35
N LEU A 107 -0.20 9.82 4.39
CA LEU A 107 -1.09 9.99 3.25
C LEU A 107 -1.24 11.49 2.98
N VAL A 108 -1.01 11.89 1.73
CA VAL A 108 -1.23 13.25 1.23
C VAL A 108 -2.15 13.19 0.01
N ILE A 109 -3.07 14.15 -0.11
CA ILE A 109 -4.11 14.15 -1.16
C ILE A 109 -4.02 15.47 -1.94
N THR A 110 -3.97 15.38 -3.27
CA THR A 110 -3.97 16.55 -4.15
C THR A 110 -5.30 17.32 -4.10
N PRO A 111 -5.28 18.65 -4.34
CA PRO A 111 -4.13 19.48 -4.69
C PRO A 111 -3.27 19.92 -3.49
N ASN A 112 -3.71 19.67 -2.25
CA ASN A 112 -3.01 20.15 -1.07
C ASN A 112 -1.86 19.21 -0.66
N VAL A 113 -0.78 19.24 -1.44
CA VAL A 113 0.38 18.35 -1.24
C VAL A 113 1.28 18.74 -0.06
N GLU A 114 1.07 19.91 0.53
CA GLU A 114 1.87 20.40 1.65
C GLU A 114 1.34 19.93 3.02
N ALA A 115 0.11 19.42 3.07
CA ALA A 115 -0.53 18.97 4.31
C ALA A 115 -0.74 17.45 4.31
N VAL A 116 -0.31 16.80 5.39
CA VAL A 116 -0.61 15.38 5.64
C VAL A 116 -2.11 15.25 5.94
N ALA A 117 -2.80 14.44 5.15
CA ALA A 117 -4.20 14.11 5.38
C ALA A 117 -4.35 13.09 6.53
N HIS A 118 -3.45 12.11 6.58
CA HIS A 118 -3.42 11.10 7.65
C HIS A 118 -2.02 10.52 7.85
N THR A 119 -1.69 10.12 9.07
CA THR A 119 -0.42 9.45 9.39
C THR A 119 -0.72 8.08 9.99
N LEU A 120 -0.31 7.02 9.29
CA LEU A 120 -0.31 5.66 9.82
C LEU A 120 0.78 5.54 10.89
N THR A 121 0.38 5.13 12.08
CA THR A 121 1.26 4.83 13.21
C THR A 121 2.12 3.60 12.92
N ALA A 122 3.21 3.44 13.67
CA ALA A 122 4.10 2.27 13.58
C ALA A 122 3.34 0.93 13.74
N VAL A 123 2.31 0.89 14.59
CA VAL A 123 1.48 -0.30 14.79
C VAL A 123 0.70 -0.67 13.52
N GLU A 124 0.20 0.33 12.79
CA GLU A 124 -0.55 0.13 11.55
C GLU A 124 0.38 -0.25 10.39
N VAL A 125 1.56 0.35 10.34
CA VAL A 125 2.61 -0.04 9.40
C VAL A 125 3.01 -1.50 9.63
N GLU A 126 3.21 -1.92 10.89
CA GLU A 126 3.51 -3.33 11.21
C GLU A 126 2.33 -4.27 10.93
N ARG A 127 1.09 -3.80 11.03
CA ARG A 127 -0.08 -4.59 10.64
C ARG A 127 -0.10 -4.84 9.14
N LEU A 128 0.14 -3.80 8.33
CA LEU A 128 0.27 -3.94 6.88
C LEU A 128 1.45 -4.87 6.53
N HIS A 129 2.59 -4.69 7.18
CA HIS A 129 3.77 -5.53 7.00
C HIS A 129 3.49 -7.00 7.33
N SER A 130 2.76 -7.27 8.42
CA SER A 130 2.39 -8.63 8.83
C SER A 130 1.49 -9.30 7.80
N TRP A 131 0.48 -8.58 7.30
CA TRP A 131 -0.39 -9.08 6.23
C TRP A 131 0.41 -9.37 4.94
N LEU A 132 1.35 -8.49 4.57
CA LEU A 132 2.25 -8.73 3.43
C LEU A 132 3.11 -9.99 3.59
N ARG A 133 3.58 -10.29 4.82
CA ARG A 133 4.33 -11.52 5.08
C ARG A 133 3.48 -12.78 4.94
N GLU A 134 2.17 -12.70 5.21
CA GLU A 134 1.24 -13.80 4.94
C GLU A 134 1.07 -14.04 3.43
N CYS A 135 1.15 -12.99 2.62
CA CYS A 135 1.07 -13.08 1.15
C CYS A 135 2.29 -13.77 0.51
N ALA A 136 3.44 -13.77 1.19
CA ALA A 136 4.71 -14.27 0.68
C ALA A 136 5.02 -15.73 1.07
N ARG A 137 4.15 -16.38 1.85
CA ARG A 137 4.26 -17.77 2.27
C ARG A 137 3.61 -18.71 1.25
#